data_AF-A0A3C1IWY2-F1
#
_entry.id   AF-A0A3C1IWY2-F1
#
_cell.length_a   1.000
_cell.length_b   1.000
_cell.length_c   1.000
_cell.angle_alpha   90.00
_cell.angle_beta   90.00
_cell.angle_gamma   90.00
#
_symmetry.space_group_name_H-M   'P 1'
#
loop_
_entity.id
_entity.type
_entity.pdbx_description
1 polymer ?
#
loop_
_entity_poly.entity_id
_entity_poly.type
_entity_poly.pdbx_seq_one_letter_code
_entity_poly.pdbx_strand_id
1 'polypeptide(L)'
;MKKEGKKSVAKGIIGITSKGTGYVTSAGFDMDIQIEPQFLNTALHGDEVEFFVFPQIEKERLDGEIIRVLWRAKMEFVGTVDKRKGSAISFIVPDDKRMYTDIFISPAESGRVRNNWKVLVRIIKWDDPKKNPEGRIVKVLGKKGDNDAEMESIVLEKGFQMKFPPKVEKEAELLGKISKPIPRKDIDGRRDFRRITTFTIDPEDAKDFDDALSFKKVSDDVFEIGVHIADVSHYVKEGGRLDEEARRRGV
;
A
#
# COMPACT_ATOMS: atom_id res chain seq x y z
N MET A 1 -41.05 15.06 -27.90
CA MET A 1 -39.68 14.60 -27.65
C MET A 1 -39.68 13.77 -26.37
N LYS A 2 -39.39 12.46 -26.47
CA LYS A 2 -39.27 11.58 -25.30
C LYS A 2 -38.01 11.98 -24.53
N LYS A 3 -38.15 12.36 -23.25
CA LYS A 3 -36.99 12.51 -22.34
C LYS A 3 -36.38 11.11 -22.20
N GLU A 4 -35.22 10.88 -22.79
CA GLU A 4 -34.39 9.72 -22.47
C GLU A 4 -34.15 9.74 -20.95
N GLY A 5 -34.57 8.68 -20.27
CA GLY A 5 -34.36 8.55 -18.83
C GLY A 5 -32.86 8.60 -18.55
N LYS A 6 -32.42 9.61 -17.79
CA LYS A 6 -31.07 9.67 -17.22
C LYS A 6 -30.77 8.28 -16.62
N LYS A 7 -29.69 7.65 -17.07
CA LYS A 7 -29.26 6.32 -16.61
C LYS A 7 -29.25 6.34 -15.08
N SER A 8 -30.18 5.61 -14.48
CA SER A 8 -30.31 5.52 -13.03
C SER A 8 -29.23 4.63 -12.41
N VAL A 9 -28.53 3.84 -13.23
CA VAL A 9 -27.42 2.97 -12.83
C VAL A 9 -26.14 3.40 -13.52
N ALA A 10 -25.07 3.54 -12.74
CA ALA A 10 -23.75 3.94 -13.20
C ALA A 10 -22.64 3.20 -12.46
N LYS A 11 -21.39 3.43 -12.88
CA LYS A 11 -20.18 2.83 -12.29
C LYS A 11 -19.21 3.92 -11.85
N GLY A 12 -18.44 3.65 -10.82
CA GLY A 12 -17.45 4.59 -10.30
C GLY A 12 -16.61 3.97 -9.19
N ILE A 13 -15.72 4.79 -8.65
CA ILE A 13 -14.87 4.41 -7.51
C ILE A 13 -15.45 5.01 -6.24
N ILE A 14 -15.62 4.20 -5.19
CA ILE A 14 -16.16 4.67 -3.91
C ILE A 14 -15.06 5.09 -2.94
N GLY A 15 -15.11 6.34 -2.48
CA GLY A 15 -14.43 6.81 -1.28
C GLY A 15 -15.28 6.55 -0.04
N ILE A 16 -14.75 5.99 1.05
CA ILE A 16 -15.47 5.81 2.31
C ILE A 16 -14.71 6.54 3.42
N THR A 17 -15.44 7.29 4.22
CA THR A 17 -14.91 8.04 5.37
C THR A 17 -14.86 7.18 6.63
N SER A 18 -14.16 7.64 7.68
CA SER A 18 -14.13 6.96 8.98
C SER A 18 -15.49 6.87 9.68
N LYS A 19 -16.49 7.64 9.24
CA LYS A 19 -17.87 7.57 9.73
C LYS A 19 -18.72 6.55 8.95
N GLY A 20 -18.17 5.91 7.93
CA GLY A 20 -18.90 4.99 7.06
C GLY A 20 -19.75 5.69 5.99
N THR A 21 -19.63 7.01 5.79
CA THR A 21 -20.28 7.68 4.65
C THR A 21 -19.43 7.47 3.40
N GLY A 22 -20.09 7.04 2.31
CA GLY A 22 -19.49 6.83 1.00
C GLY A 22 -19.70 8.02 0.05
N TYR A 23 -18.79 8.15 -0.92
CA TYR A 23 -18.87 9.11 -2.03
C TYR A 23 -18.37 8.42 -3.29
N VAL A 24 -19.19 8.38 -4.34
CA VAL A 24 -18.82 7.76 -5.62
C VAL A 24 -18.55 8.85 -6.64
N THR A 25 -17.33 8.84 -7.17
CA THR A 25 -16.95 9.68 -8.31
C THR A 25 -17.13 8.88 -9.60
N SER A 26 -17.79 9.47 -10.59
CA SER A 26 -18.09 8.82 -11.87
C SER A 26 -18.10 9.84 -13.00
N ALA A 27 -17.49 9.49 -14.14
CA ALA A 27 -17.37 10.39 -15.31
C ALA A 27 -18.71 10.89 -15.89
N GLY A 28 -19.84 10.26 -15.53
CA GLY A 28 -21.17 10.66 -15.97
C GLY A 28 -21.84 11.74 -15.10
N PHE A 29 -21.19 12.19 -14.02
CA PHE A 29 -21.75 13.12 -13.04
C PHE A 29 -20.74 14.20 -12.66
N ASP A 30 -21.18 15.46 -12.64
CA ASP A 30 -20.34 16.61 -12.27
C ASP A 30 -20.11 16.73 -10.75
N MET A 31 -20.92 16.03 -9.95
CA MET A 31 -20.84 16.00 -8.49
C MET A 31 -20.73 14.56 -8.00
N ASP A 32 -20.03 14.37 -6.89
CA ASP A 32 -19.97 13.08 -6.22
C ASP A 32 -21.36 12.65 -5.72
N ILE A 33 -21.63 11.36 -5.83
CA ILE A 33 -22.85 10.73 -5.32
C ILE A 33 -22.57 10.26 -3.91
N GLN A 34 -23.26 10.83 -2.93
CA GLN A 34 -23.14 10.39 -1.56
C GLN A 34 -23.92 9.07 -1.37
N ILE A 35 -23.32 8.17 -0.61
CA ILE A 35 -23.91 6.91 -0.18
C ILE A 35 -23.96 6.89 1.34
N GLU A 36 -25.17 6.83 1.91
CA GLU A 36 -25.34 6.64 3.34
C GLU A 36 -24.89 5.24 3.78
N PRO A 37 -24.44 5.03 5.04
CA PRO A 37 -23.88 3.76 5.50
C PRO A 37 -24.77 2.54 5.22
N GLN A 38 -26.09 2.70 5.35
CA GLN A 38 -27.08 1.65 5.09
C GLN A 38 -27.20 1.24 3.61
N PHE A 39 -26.73 2.09 2.69
CA PHE A 39 -26.76 1.88 1.25
C PHE A 39 -25.38 1.54 0.66
N LEU A 40 -24.36 1.36 1.50
CA LEU A 40 -23.04 0.87 1.07
C LEU A 40 -23.06 -0.60 0.64
N ASN A 41 -24.07 -1.36 1.09
CA ASN A 41 -24.13 -2.80 0.94
C ASN A 41 -22.85 -3.43 1.52
N THR A 42 -22.01 -4.08 0.70
CA THR A 42 -20.72 -4.65 1.14
C THR A 42 -19.51 -3.88 0.60
N ALA A 43 -19.70 -2.69 0.02
CA ALA A 43 -18.61 -1.93 -0.59
C ALA A 43 -17.58 -1.43 0.43
N LEU A 44 -16.32 -1.42 0.02
CA LEU A 44 -15.19 -0.94 0.80
C LEU A 44 -14.52 0.25 0.11
N HIS A 45 -13.74 0.99 0.88
CA HIS A 45 -13.00 2.13 0.37
C HIS A 45 -12.10 1.73 -0.81
N GLY A 46 -12.22 2.46 -1.92
CA GLY A 46 -11.45 2.28 -3.15
C GLY A 46 -12.07 1.26 -4.11
N ASP A 47 -13.12 0.54 -3.72
CA ASP A 47 -13.77 -0.44 -4.59
C ASP A 47 -14.33 0.22 -5.86
N GLU A 48 -14.27 -0.51 -6.97
CA GLU A 48 -15.06 -0.20 -8.15
C GLU A 48 -16.47 -0.77 -7.96
N VAL A 49 -17.48 0.08 -8.08
CA VAL A 49 -18.86 -0.25 -7.74
C VAL A 49 -19.82 0.09 -8.87
N GLU A 50 -20.92 -0.66 -8.92
CA GLU A 50 -22.12 -0.28 -9.66
C GLU A 50 -23.15 0.24 -8.67
N PHE A 51 -23.73 1.41 -8.95
CA PHE A 51 -24.61 2.12 -8.03
C PHE A 51 -25.83 2.68 -8.73
N PHE A 52 -26.92 2.83 -7.97
CA PHE A 52 -28.15 3.49 -8.37
C PHE A 52 -28.19 4.91 -7.83
N VAL A 53 -28.60 5.88 -8.64
CA VAL A 53 -28.82 7.27 -8.20
C VAL A 53 -30.30 7.50 -7.93
N PHE A 54 -30.64 7.99 -6.74
CA PHE A 54 -32.02 8.26 -6.37
C PHE A 54 -32.61 9.43 -7.18
N PRO A 55 -33.93 9.42 -7.48
CA PRO A 55 -34.59 10.55 -8.13
C PRO A 55 -34.46 11.83 -7.29
N GLN A 56 -34.01 12.92 -7.92
CA GLN A 56 -33.66 14.15 -7.23
C GLN A 56 -34.76 15.22 -7.33
N ILE A 57 -34.91 16.02 -6.27
CA ILE A 57 -35.59 17.34 -6.29
C ILE A 57 -34.52 18.41 -6.54
N GLU A 58 -34.74 19.35 -7.48
CA GLU A 58 -33.71 20.29 -7.96
C GLU A 58 -32.96 21.02 -6.81
N LYS A 59 -31.61 21.04 -6.91
CA LYS A 59 -30.60 21.74 -6.05
C LYS A 59 -30.04 21.02 -4.82
N GLU A 60 -30.43 19.77 -4.55
CA GLU A 60 -29.84 19.01 -3.42
C GLU A 60 -28.59 18.19 -3.82
N ARG A 61 -27.91 17.58 -2.85
CA ARG A 61 -26.79 16.64 -3.12
C ARG A 61 -27.34 15.40 -3.84
N LEU A 62 -26.51 14.75 -4.66
CA LEU A 62 -26.88 13.48 -5.30
C LEU A 62 -26.69 12.34 -4.29
N ASP A 63 -27.76 11.59 -4.02
CA ASP A 63 -27.73 10.40 -3.17
C ASP A 63 -27.93 9.14 -3.99
N GLY A 64 -27.41 8.02 -3.49
CA GLY A 64 -27.54 6.73 -4.15
C GLY A 64 -27.33 5.52 -3.27
N GLU A 65 -27.38 4.35 -3.91
CA GLU A 65 -27.17 3.04 -3.29
C GLU A 65 -26.24 2.16 -4.10
N ILE A 66 -25.37 1.42 -3.43
CA ILE A 66 -24.51 0.43 -4.07
C ILE A 66 -25.31 -0.84 -4.37
N ILE A 67 -25.37 -1.18 -5.65
CA ILE A 67 -26.00 -2.40 -6.14
C ILE A 67 -25.05 -3.59 -5.93
N ARG A 68 -23.79 -3.43 -6.36
CA ARG A 68 -22.75 -4.47 -6.23
C ARG A 68 -21.35 -3.91 -6.37
N VAL A 69 -20.39 -4.66 -5.85
CA VAL A 69 -18.96 -4.43 -6.04
C VAL A 69 -18.49 -5.15 -7.30
N LEU A 70 -17.88 -4.40 -8.22
CA LEU A 70 -17.31 -4.91 -9.46
C LEU A 70 -15.87 -5.37 -9.26
N TRP A 71 -15.08 -4.59 -8.50
CA TRP A 71 -13.71 -4.91 -8.18
C TRP A 71 -13.33 -4.44 -6.77
N ARG A 72 -12.60 -5.30 -6.04
CA ARG A 72 -12.17 -5.04 -4.66
C ARG A 72 -10.80 -4.40 -4.64
N ALA A 73 -10.66 -3.22 -4.02
CA ALA A 73 -9.37 -2.55 -3.91
C ALA A 73 -8.47 -3.16 -2.83
N LYS A 74 -9.07 -3.63 -1.72
CA LYS A 74 -8.34 -4.17 -0.57
C LYS A 74 -9.10 -5.33 0.05
N MET A 75 -8.39 -6.42 0.33
CA MET A 75 -8.95 -7.64 0.95
C MET A 75 -8.20 -8.05 2.23
N GLU A 76 -7.08 -7.41 2.54
CA GLU A 76 -6.25 -7.70 3.71
C GLU A 76 -6.19 -6.46 4.60
N PHE A 77 -6.39 -6.62 5.90
CA PHE A 77 -6.49 -5.54 6.86
C PHE A 77 -5.64 -5.86 8.08
N VAL A 78 -4.97 -4.85 8.63
CA VAL A 78 -4.39 -4.98 9.95
C VAL A 78 -5.42 -4.55 10.99
N GLY A 79 -5.49 -5.28 12.09
CA GLY A 79 -6.36 -4.92 13.19
C GLY A 79 -6.00 -5.63 14.48
N THR A 80 -6.73 -5.25 15.53
CA THR A 80 -6.57 -5.79 16.87
C THR A 80 -7.65 -6.84 17.14
N VAL A 81 -7.24 -7.99 17.67
CA VAL A 81 -8.15 -9.05 18.09
C VAL A 81 -8.96 -8.57 19.29
N ASP A 82 -10.28 -8.52 19.16
CA ASP A 82 -11.24 -8.45 20.25
C ASP A 82 -11.86 -9.84 20.49
N LYS A 83 -11.41 -10.48 21.57
CA LYS A 83 -11.86 -11.80 22.00
C LYS A 83 -12.38 -11.72 23.43
N ARG A 84 -13.70 -11.80 23.57
CA ARG A 84 -14.38 -11.87 24.87
C ARG A 84 -14.04 -13.19 25.58
N LYS A 85 -13.85 -13.13 26.90
CA LYS A 85 -13.59 -14.33 27.72
C LYS A 85 -14.75 -15.33 27.57
N GLY A 86 -14.43 -16.59 27.36
CA GLY A 86 -15.42 -17.67 27.19
C GLY A 86 -16.10 -17.73 25.82
N SER A 87 -15.80 -16.78 24.91
CA SER A 87 -16.31 -16.82 23.53
C SER A 87 -15.48 -17.75 22.66
N ALA A 88 -16.15 -18.62 21.90
CA ALA A 88 -15.53 -19.43 20.86
C ALA A 88 -15.19 -18.61 19.60
N ILE A 89 -15.78 -17.42 19.44
CA ILE A 89 -15.58 -16.53 18.30
C ILE A 89 -14.72 -15.32 18.67
N SER A 90 -14.14 -14.68 17.68
CA SER A 90 -13.39 -13.43 17.85
C SER A 90 -13.71 -12.47 16.72
N PHE A 91 -13.51 -11.18 16.99
CA PHE A 91 -13.59 -10.14 15.98
C PHE A 91 -12.22 -9.48 15.84
N ILE A 92 -11.90 -9.00 14.64
CA ILE A 92 -10.76 -8.14 14.42
C ILE A 92 -11.31 -6.73 14.22
N VAL A 93 -10.91 -5.82 15.11
CA VAL A 93 -11.19 -4.40 15.00
C VAL A 93 -10.10 -3.79 14.10
N PRO A 94 -10.42 -3.36 12.87
CA PRO A 94 -9.43 -2.84 11.93
C PRO A 94 -8.81 -1.54 12.43
N ASP A 95 -7.54 -1.34 12.09
CA ASP A 95 -6.82 -0.11 12.40
C ASP A 95 -7.29 1.03 11.50
N ASP A 96 -7.47 0.78 10.19
CA ASP A 96 -8.08 1.72 9.26
C ASP A 96 -9.58 1.86 9.51
N LYS A 97 -9.98 3.03 10.00
CA LYS A 97 -11.37 3.35 10.36
C LYS A 97 -12.31 3.50 9.16
N ARG A 98 -11.79 3.50 7.93
CA ARG A 98 -12.62 3.42 6.72
C ARG A 98 -13.18 2.01 6.51
N MET A 99 -12.57 0.98 7.12
CA MET A 99 -13.21 -0.30 7.33
C MET A 99 -14.23 -0.16 8.47
N TYR A 100 -15.47 0.17 8.11
CA TYR A 100 -16.54 0.59 9.02
C TYR A 100 -17.20 -0.54 9.81
N THR A 101 -16.69 -1.77 9.69
CA THR A 101 -17.21 -2.94 10.39
C THR A 101 -16.08 -3.86 10.83
N ASP A 102 -16.29 -4.57 11.94
CA ASP A 102 -15.34 -5.55 12.43
C ASP A 102 -15.35 -6.81 11.57
N ILE A 103 -14.22 -7.52 11.53
CA ILE A 103 -14.07 -8.76 10.76
C ILE A 103 -14.26 -9.95 11.69
N PHE A 104 -15.27 -10.78 11.40
CA PHE A 104 -15.57 -11.98 12.16
C PHE A 104 -14.53 -13.08 11.89
N ILE A 105 -14.07 -13.73 12.95
CA ILE A 105 -13.15 -14.86 12.91
C ILE A 105 -13.84 -16.11 13.46
N SER A 106 -13.86 -17.16 12.65
CA SER A 106 -14.46 -18.45 13.00
C SER A 106 -13.77 -19.09 14.21
N PRO A 107 -14.43 -20.02 14.94
CA PRO A 107 -13.82 -20.67 16.09
C PRO A 107 -12.50 -21.40 15.81
N ALA A 108 -12.38 -21.99 14.61
CA ALA A 108 -11.15 -22.67 14.19
C ALA A 108 -9.94 -21.72 14.13
N GLU A 109 -10.15 -20.51 13.59
CA GLU A 109 -9.10 -19.49 13.49
C GLU A 109 -8.89 -18.74 14.82
N SER A 110 -9.95 -18.60 15.63
CA SER A 110 -9.90 -17.92 16.93
C SER A 110 -8.92 -18.58 17.92
N GLY A 111 -8.66 -19.89 17.80
CA GLY A 111 -7.67 -20.60 18.62
C GLY A 111 -6.22 -20.15 18.37
N ARG A 112 -5.94 -19.54 17.22
CA ARG A 112 -4.59 -19.12 16.80
C ARG A 112 -4.18 -17.75 17.34
N VAL A 113 -5.12 -17.01 17.91
CA VAL A 113 -4.94 -15.61 18.30
C VAL A 113 -5.32 -15.35 19.75
N ARG A 114 -4.69 -14.35 20.34
CA ARG A 114 -4.94 -13.90 21.72
C ARG A 114 -5.63 -12.55 21.69
N ASN A 115 -6.43 -12.25 22.71
CA ASN A 115 -7.05 -10.94 22.85
C ASN A 115 -5.99 -9.83 22.89
N ASN A 116 -6.29 -8.68 22.30
CA ASN A 116 -5.41 -7.50 22.24
C ASN A 116 -4.08 -7.73 21.49
N TRP A 117 -4.05 -8.70 20.58
CA TRP A 117 -2.93 -8.90 19.65
C TRP A 117 -3.25 -8.30 18.30
N LYS A 118 -2.23 -7.80 17.60
CA LYS A 118 -2.32 -7.34 16.23
C LYS A 118 -2.15 -8.49 15.26
N VAL A 119 -2.96 -8.48 14.22
CA VAL A 119 -2.99 -9.51 13.18
C VAL A 119 -3.20 -8.87 11.82
N LEU A 120 -2.65 -9.51 10.78
CA LEU A 120 -3.07 -9.33 9.41
C LEU A 120 -4.16 -10.35 9.11
N VAL A 121 -5.35 -9.87 8.76
CA VAL A 121 -6.52 -10.68 8.43
C VAL A 121 -6.91 -10.46 6.97
N ARG A 122 -7.30 -11.53 6.28
CA ARG A 122 -7.86 -11.45 4.92
C ARG A 122 -9.34 -11.77 4.94
N ILE A 123 -10.17 -10.90 4.36
CA ILE A 123 -11.59 -11.20 4.14
C ILE A 123 -11.70 -12.37 3.16
N ILE A 124 -12.46 -13.39 3.53
CA ILE A 124 -12.73 -14.56 2.68
C ILE A 124 -14.18 -14.60 2.19
N LYS A 125 -15.10 -13.98 2.92
CA LYS A 125 -16.52 -13.95 2.55
C LYS A 125 -17.23 -12.72 3.12
N TRP A 126 -18.01 -12.04 2.28
CA TRP A 126 -18.96 -11.02 2.69
C TRP A 126 -20.07 -10.86 1.65
N ASP A 127 -21.15 -11.61 1.83
CA ASP A 127 -22.29 -11.70 0.90
C ASP A 127 -23.55 -11.02 1.45
N ASP A 128 -23.66 -10.90 2.78
CA ASP A 128 -24.79 -10.27 3.46
C ASP A 128 -24.33 -8.96 4.14
N PRO A 129 -24.80 -7.78 3.69
CA PRO A 129 -24.43 -6.49 4.28
C PRO A 129 -24.90 -6.32 5.72
N LYS A 130 -25.85 -7.14 6.19
CA LYS A 130 -26.33 -7.13 7.59
C LYS A 130 -25.39 -7.88 8.53
N LYS A 131 -24.38 -8.58 8.01
CA LYS A 131 -23.42 -9.36 8.78
C LYS A 131 -22.02 -8.78 8.66
N ASN A 132 -21.18 -9.09 9.64
CA ASN A 132 -19.75 -8.85 9.56
C ASN A 132 -19.11 -9.74 8.47
N PRO A 133 -18.10 -9.23 7.74
CA PRO A 133 -17.29 -10.05 6.84
C PRO A 133 -16.58 -11.15 7.63
N GLU A 134 -16.50 -12.34 7.05
CA GLU A 134 -15.69 -13.44 7.58
C GLU A 134 -14.24 -13.29 7.11
N GLY A 135 -13.31 -13.41 8.05
CA GLY A 135 -11.88 -13.30 7.82
C GLY A 135 -11.10 -14.55 8.22
N ARG A 136 -9.91 -14.68 7.62
CA ARG A 136 -8.90 -15.68 7.95
C ARG A 136 -7.62 -14.99 8.38
N ILE A 137 -6.98 -15.50 9.43
CA ILE A 137 -5.72 -14.93 9.93
C ILE A 137 -4.59 -15.31 8.98
N VAL A 138 -4.01 -14.30 8.35
CA VAL A 138 -2.83 -14.44 7.47
C VAL A 138 -1.57 -14.49 8.32
N LYS A 139 -1.43 -13.54 9.23
CA LYS A 139 -0.25 -13.41 10.08
C LYS A 139 -0.61 -12.85 11.46
N VAL A 140 0.02 -13.40 12.49
CA VAL A 140 0.01 -12.82 13.83
C VAL A 140 1.23 -11.91 13.95
N LEU A 141 1.02 -10.63 14.25
CA LEU A 141 2.08 -9.61 14.30
C LEU A 141 2.69 -9.52 15.70
N GLY A 142 1.85 -9.54 16.74
CA GLY A 142 2.31 -9.50 18.12
C GLY A 142 1.30 -8.86 19.05
N LYS A 143 1.73 -8.48 20.26
CA LYS A 143 0.88 -7.79 21.24
C LYS A 143 0.72 -6.33 20.82
N LYS A 144 -0.50 -5.78 20.93
CA LYS A 144 -0.72 -4.34 20.72
C LYS A 144 0.17 -3.51 21.67
N GLY A 145 0.79 -2.46 21.14
CA GLY A 145 1.73 -1.58 21.84
C GLY A 145 3.17 -2.09 21.91
N ASP A 146 3.46 -3.27 21.36
CA ASP A 146 4.84 -3.71 21.14
C ASP A 146 5.43 -3.01 19.90
N ASN A 147 6.65 -2.47 20.01
CA ASN A 147 7.23 -1.62 18.97
C ASN A 147 7.36 -2.34 17.62
N ASP A 148 7.80 -3.59 17.61
CA ASP A 148 7.99 -4.36 16.38
C ASP A 148 6.65 -4.69 15.74
N ALA A 149 5.65 -5.05 16.55
CA ALA A 149 4.30 -5.33 16.08
C ALA A 149 3.61 -4.06 15.53
N GLU A 150 3.78 -2.91 16.18
CA GLU A 150 3.23 -1.64 15.71
C GLU A 150 3.91 -1.19 14.41
N MET A 151 5.24 -1.28 14.33
CA MET A 151 5.99 -0.95 13.12
C MET A 151 5.55 -1.83 11.94
N GLU A 152 5.51 -3.15 12.12
CA GLU A 152 5.07 -4.05 11.07
C GLU A 152 3.60 -3.80 10.68
N SER A 153 2.74 -3.46 11.65
CA SER A 153 1.34 -3.12 11.37
C SER A 153 1.20 -1.92 10.45
N ILE A 154 1.97 -0.85 10.68
CA ILE A 154 1.92 0.38 9.88
C ILE A 154 2.35 0.09 8.44
N VAL A 155 3.43 -0.66 8.27
CA VAL A 155 3.94 -1.05 6.96
C VAL A 155 2.90 -1.85 6.18
N LEU A 156 2.34 -2.90 6.80
CA LEU A 156 1.36 -3.78 6.14
C LEU A 156 0.06 -3.02 5.81
N GLU A 157 -0.37 -2.12 6.68
CA GLU A 157 -1.60 -1.35 6.48
C GLU A 157 -1.49 -0.40 5.26
N LYS A 158 -0.28 0.12 5.01
CA LYS A 158 0.05 0.91 3.82
C LYS A 158 0.28 0.06 2.56
N GLY A 159 0.21 -1.26 2.66
CA GLY A 159 0.40 -2.18 1.54
C GLY A 159 1.87 -2.38 1.15
N PHE A 160 2.82 -1.95 1.98
CA PHE A 160 4.23 -2.16 1.71
C PHE A 160 4.62 -3.62 1.92
N GLN A 161 5.33 -4.18 0.94
CA GLN A 161 5.88 -5.52 1.05
C GLN A 161 7.26 -5.46 1.70
N MET A 162 7.39 -5.98 2.92
CA MET A 162 8.67 -5.97 3.66
C MET A 162 9.74 -6.85 3.02
N LYS A 163 9.33 -7.92 2.33
CA LYS A 163 10.25 -8.88 1.74
C LYS A 163 10.36 -8.66 0.25
N PHE A 164 11.55 -8.87 -0.29
CA PHE A 164 11.75 -8.94 -1.72
C PHE A 164 11.32 -10.32 -2.24
N PRO A 165 10.81 -10.43 -3.48
CA PRO A 165 10.55 -11.73 -4.07
C PRO A 165 11.84 -12.58 -4.14
N PRO A 166 11.81 -13.91 -3.90
CA PRO A 166 13.03 -14.74 -3.89
C PRO A 166 13.85 -14.69 -5.18
N LYS A 167 13.21 -14.40 -6.32
CA LYS A 167 13.90 -14.25 -7.61
C LYS A 167 14.69 -12.94 -7.69
N VAL A 168 14.21 -11.88 -7.05
CA VAL A 168 14.85 -10.56 -6.98
C VAL A 168 16.04 -10.64 -6.03
N GLU A 169 15.87 -11.26 -4.85
CA GLU A 169 16.97 -11.49 -3.89
C GLU A 169 18.13 -12.29 -4.53
N LYS A 170 17.80 -13.40 -5.21
CA LYS A 170 18.82 -14.21 -5.90
C LYS A 170 19.57 -13.44 -6.98
N GLU A 171 18.89 -12.56 -7.72
CA GLU A 171 19.51 -11.72 -8.74
C GLU A 171 20.47 -10.70 -8.10
N ALA A 172 20.04 -10.02 -7.04
CA ALA A 172 20.87 -9.09 -6.28
C ALA A 172 22.10 -9.78 -5.65
N GLU A 173 21.92 -10.96 -5.05
CA GLU A 173 23.02 -11.76 -4.49
C GLU A 173 24.04 -12.16 -5.55
N LEU A 174 23.57 -12.57 -6.74
CA LEU A 174 24.44 -12.93 -7.85
C LEU A 174 25.23 -11.72 -8.34
N LEU A 175 24.58 -10.57 -8.54
CA LEU A 175 25.23 -9.31 -8.89
C LEU A 175 26.31 -8.94 -7.87
N GLY A 176 25.99 -9.02 -6.58
CA GLY A 176 26.94 -8.75 -5.50
C GLY A 176 28.19 -9.63 -5.54
N LYS A 177 28.06 -10.90 -5.98
CA LYS A 177 29.18 -11.83 -6.13
C LYS A 177 30.02 -11.56 -7.38
N ILE A 178 29.41 -11.22 -8.51
CA ILE A 178 30.14 -11.02 -9.78
C ILE A 178 30.74 -9.61 -9.91
N SER A 179 30.22 -8.63 -9.17
CA SER A 179 30.66 -7.24 -9.22
C SER A 179 31.71 -6.88 -8.17
N LYS A 180 32.13 -7.83 -7.32
CA LYS A 180 33.15 -7.65 -6.29
C LYS A 180 34.30 -8.64 -6.46
N PRO A 181 35.51 -8.19 -6.85
CA PRO A 181 35.87 -6.80 -7.19
C PRO A 181 35.22 -6.33 -8.51
N ILE A 182 35.19 -5.01 -8.73
CA ILE A 182 34.62 -4.41 -9.94
C ILE A 182 35.36 -4.97 -11.18
N PRO A 183 34.67 -5.62 -12.13
CA PRO A 183 35.29 -6.17 -13.32
C PRO A 183 35.99 -5.11 -14.17
N ARG A 184 37.12 -5.47 -14.79
CA ARG A 184 37.89 -4.52 -15.62
C ARG A 184 37.08 -3.91 -16.76
N LYS A 185 36.23 -4.72 -17.40
CA LYS A 185 35.28 -4.26 -18.43
C LYS A 185 34.32 -3.15 -17.96
N ASP A 186 34.02 -3.08 -16.66
CA ASP A 186 33.13 -2.08 -16.08
C ASP A 186 33.89 -0.79 -15.72
N ILE A 187 35.23 -0.86 -15.65
CA ILE A 187 36.14 0.28 -15.47
C ILE A 187 36.47 0.90 -16.84
N ASP A 188 36.65 0.05 -17.86
CA ASP A 188 36.98 0.47 -19.21
C ASP A 188 35.91 1.44 -19.76
N GLY A 189 36.35 2.61 -20.24
CA GLY A 189 35.44 3.66 -20.76
C GLY A 189 34.91 4.63 -19.70
N ARG A 190 35.22 4.45 -18.40
CA ARG A 190 34.88 5.42 -17.35
C ARG A 190 36.06 6.36 -17.06
N ARG A 191 35.75 7.61 -16.69
CA ARG A 191 36.77 8.55 -16.17
C ARG A 191 37.20 8.11 -14.77
N ASP A 192 38.52 7.98 -14.57
CA ASP A 192 39.07 7.51 -13.30
C ASP A 192 39.23 8.63 -12.27
N PHE A 193 38.38 8.63 -11.25
CA PHE A 193 38.43 9.57 -10.12
C PHE A 193 39.10 8.98 -8.86
N ARG A 194 39.64 7.76 -8.89
CA ARG A 194 40.15 7.06 -7.68
C ARG A 194 41.33 7.76 -7.00
N ARG A 195 42.02 8.67 -7.69
CA ARG A 195 43.13 9.49 -7.14
C ARG A 195 42.69 10.87 -6.65
N ILE A 196 41.42 11.22 -6.80
CA ILE A 196 40.85 12.50 -6.36
C ILE A 196 40.21 12.31 -5.00
N THR A 197 40.56 13.16 -4.03
CA THR A 197 39.96 13.14 -2.69
C THR A 197 38.46 13.34 -2.81
N THR A 198 37.73 12.29 -2.46
CA THR A 198 36.28 12.18 -2.57
C THR A 198 35.74 11.62 -1.26
N PHE A 199 34.69 12.23 -0.71
CA PHE A 199 34.13 11.89 0.60
C PHE A 199 32.60 12.07 0.60
N THR A 200 31.93 11.44 1.55
CA THR A 200 30.48 11.53 1.77
C THR A 200 30.20 12.27 3.08
N ILE A 201 29.01 12.83 3.25
CA ILE A 201 28.59 13.53 4.49
C ILE A 201 27.20 13.02 4.85
N ASP A 202 27.16 12.06 5.77
CA ASP A 202 25.95 11.29 6.10
C ASP A 202 25.76 11.17 7.63
N PRO A 203 24.55 10.82 8.10
CA PRO A 203 24.33 10.40 9.49
C PRO A 203 25.27 9.26 9.92
N GLU A 204 25.59 9.19 11.22
CA GLU A 204 26.49 8.17 11.77
C GLU A 204 26.01 6.72 11.52
N ASP A 205 24.70 6.52 11.42
CA ASP A 205 24.05 5.22 11.20
C ASP A 205 23.73 4.91 9.73
N ALA A 206 24.14 5.77 8.79
CA ALA A 206 23.96 5.55 7.36
C ALA A 206 24.70 4.31 6.86
N LYS A 207 24.07 3.57 5.95
CA LYS A 207 24.63 2.32 5.36
C LYS A 207 24.65 2.35 3.83
N ASP A 208 23.95 3.29 3.25
CA ASP A 208 23.65 3.50 1.85
C ASP A 208 24.16 4.89 1.44
N PHE A 209 25.41 4.94 1.01
CA PHE A 209 26.07 6.16 0.57
C PHE A 209 25.82 6.37 -0.93
N ASP A 210 24.77 7.11 -1.26
CA ASP A 210 24.33 7.30 -2.65
C ASP A 210 25.05 8.43 -3.37
N ASP A 211 25.66 9.35 -2.63
CA ASP A 211 26.40 10.49 -3.18
C ASP A 211 27.75 10.71 -2.50
N ALA A 212 28.66 11.34 -3.24
CA ALA A 212 29.94 11.78 -2.74
C ALA A 212 30.35 13.11 -3.39
N LEU A 213 31.19 13.86 -2.68
CA LEU A 213 31.71 15.15 -3.12
C LEU A 213 33.23 15.09 -3.27
N SER A 214 33.73 15.74 -4.32
CA SER A 214 35.16 16.06 -4.45
C SER A 214 35.34 17.56 -4.66
N PHE A 215 36.39 18.11 -4.08
CA PHE A 215 36.72 19.53 -4.19
C PHE A 215 38.18 19.69 -4.60
N LYS A 216 38.42 20.48 -5.64
CA LYS A 216 39.77 20.79 -6.13
C LYS A 216 39.88 22.24 -6.58
N LYS A 217 40.87 22.97 -6.05
CA LYS A 217 41.25 24.30 -6.57
C LYS A 217 42.02 24.12 -7.90
N VAL A 218 41.56 24.76 -8.96
CA VAL A 218 42.15 24.69 -10.32
C VAL A 218 43.02 25.91 -10.58
N SER A 219 42.59 27.10 -10.15
CA SER A 219 43.36 28.35 -10.14
C SER A 219 42.86 29.26 -9.01
N ASP A 220 43.39 30.47 -8.88
CA ASP A 220 43.16 31.33 -7.71
C ASP A 220 41.69 31.55 -7.35
N ASP A 221 40.82 31.66 -8.36
CA ASP A 221 39.38 31.87 -8.21
C ASP A 221 38.52 30.80 -8.91
N VAL A 222 39.12 29.68 -9.33
CA VAL A 222 38.39 28.58 -10.01
C VAL A 222 38.50 27.29 -9.22
N PHE A 223 37.35 26.71 -8.94
CA PHE A 223 37.20 25.44 -8.24
C PHE A 223 36.47 24.43 -9.12
N GLU A 224 36.94 23.20 -9.11
CA GLU A 224 36.23 22.04 -9.64
C GLU A 224 35.52 21.35 -8.47
N ILE A 225 34.19 21.29 -8.55
CA ILE A 225 33.34 20.56 -7.61
C ILE A 225 32.76 19.36 -8.37
N GLY A 226 33.04 18.17 -7.86
CA GLY A 226 32.47 16.93 -8.37
C GLY A 226 31.34 16.46 -7.45
N VAL A 227 30.18 16.19 -8.04
CA VAL A 227 29.07 15.48 -7.38
C VAL A 227 29.01 14.10 -8.02
N HIS A 228 29.28 13.07 -7.23
CA HIS A 228 29.40 11.69 -7.69
C HIS A 228 28.22 10.90 -7.13
N ILE A 229 27.29 10.49 -7.99
CA ILE A 229 26.11 9.71 -7.60
C ILE A 229 26.36 8.24 -7.89
N ALA A 230 25.88 7.34 -7.02
CA ALA A 230 25.91 5.91 -7.23
C ALA A 230 25.29 5.54 -8.58
N ASP A 231 26.03 4.80 -9.41
CA ASP A 231 25.57 4.35 -10.72
C ASP A 231 24.66 3.12 -10.59
N VAL A 232 23.48 3.31 -9.99
CA VAL A 232 22.48 2.25 -9.78
C VAL A 232 22.03 1.63 -11.11
N SER A 233 21.93 2.45 -12.17
CA SER A 233 21.54 2.02 -13.52
C SER A 233 22.52 1.03 -14.17
N HIS A 234 23.78 1.01 -13.71
CA HIS A 234 24.74 -0.02 -14.11
C HIS A 234 24.28 -1.42 -13.67
N TYR A 235 23.67 -1.53 -12.48
CA TYR A 235 23.27 -2.79 -11.87
C TYR A 235 21.80 -3.14 -12.10
N VAL A 236 20.92 -2.14 -12.08
CA VAL A 236 19.48 -2.30 -12.29
C VAL A 236 19.15 -1.99 -13.74
N LYS A 237 19.01 -3.04 -14.56
CA LYS A 237 18.69 -2.90 -15.99
C LYS A 237 17.19 -2.78 -16.22
N GLU A 238 16.80 -1.85 -17.08
CA GLU A 238 15.42 -1.63 -17.51
C GLU A 238 14.79 -2.93 -18.01
N GLY A 239 13.57 -3.21 -17.53
CA GLY A 239 12.83 -4.44 -17.84
C GLY A 239 13.37 -5.70 -17.14
N GLY A 240 14.42 -5.58 -16.32
CA GLY A 240 14.91 -6.65 -15.45
C GLY A 240 14.05 -6.80 -14.19
N ARG A 241 14.27 -7.87 -13.42
CA ARG A 241 13.42 -8.15 -12.24
C ARG A 241 13.65 -7.13 -11.12
N LEU A 242 14.90 -6.67 -10.96
CA LEU A 242 15.23 -5.61 -10.01
C LEU A 242 14.54 -4.29 -10.38
N ASP A 243 14.46 -3.96 -11.67
CA ASP A 243 13.77 -2.76 -12.17
C ASP A 243 12.26 -2.87 -11.98
N GLU A 244 11.64 -4.00 -12.34
CA GLU A 244 10.21 -4.23 -12.13
C GLU A 244 9.82 -4.11 -10.65
N GLU A 245 10.62 -4.69 -9.75
CA GLU A 245 10.37 -4.60 -8.30
C GLU A 245 10.66 -3.19 -7.77
N ALA A 246 11.69 -2.50 -8.27
CA ALA A 246 11.97 -1.11 -7.92
C ALA A 246 10.80 -0.20 -8.34
N ARG A 247 10.29 -0.34 -9.57
CA ARG A 247 9.11 0.40 -10.05
C ARG A 247 7.83 0.07 -9.28
N ARG A 248 7.67 -1.17 -8.82
CA ARG A 248 6.53 -1.57 -7.99
C ARG A 248 6.56 -0.91 -6.60
N ARG A 249 7.76 -0.69 -6.05
CA ARG A 249 7.96 -0.06 -4.74
C ARG A 249 8.06 1.46 -4.82
N GLY A 250 8.60 1.98 -5.92
CA GLY A 250 8.61 3.39 -6.25
C GLY A 250 7.17 3.88 -6.39
N VAL A 251 6.88 4.99 -5.72
CA VAL A 251 5.57 5.65 -5.74
C VAL A 251 5.29 6.22 -7.13
#